data_AF-A0A815ISF8-F1
#
_entry.id   AF-A0A815ISF8-F1
#
_cell.length_a   1.000
_cell.length_b   1.000
_cell.length_c   1.000
_cell.angle_alpha   90.00
_cell.angle_beta   90.00
_cell.angle_gamma   90.00
#
_symmetry.space_group_name_H-M   'P 1'
#
loop_
_entity.id
_entity.type
_entity.pdbx_description
1 polymer ?
#
loop_
_entity_poly.entity_id
_entity_poly.type
_entity_poly.pdbx_seq_one_letter_code
_entity_poly.pdbx_strand_id
1 'polypeptide(L)'
;MRNTKASFILAQDISQFANIQRVGATFTRGIGGAGVGIPNGTDTLSSNATAAALFESKSLSDVKSFSMLIIDSPDTYRNIDNSTKRNLVSSVIVASPQRNIASSNAINIALYFRVLPGFEPKVPADYFCSFYDTNTQAWNESGCTHPTYNESLDRYECNCSHTTTFALVWSPKVCQCSSSEVLLPNCTCVTKPNGQ
;
A
#
# COMPACT_ATOMS: atom_id res chain seq x y z
N MET A 1 13.42 -11.68 22.21
CA MET A 1 12.03 -11.21 22.03
C MET A 1 12.00 -10.29 20.81
N ARG A 2 11.41 -10.70 19.68
CA ARG A 2 11.25 -9.82 18.51
C ARG A 2 10.01 -8.98 18.74
N ASN A 3 10.14 -7.65 18.77
CA ASN A 3 9.00 -6.77 18.89
C ASN A 3 8.16 -6.86 17.61
N THR A 4 6.95 -7.42 17.71
CA THR A 4 6.03 -7.63 16.58
C THR A 4 5.11 -6.44 16.34
N LYS A 5 5.13 -5.44 17.22
CA LYS A 5 4.35 -4.20 17.13
C LYS A 5 5.30 -3.03 17.13
N ALA A 6 5.65 -2.58 15.94
CA ALA A 6 6.62 -1.50 15.76
C ALA A 6 5.99 -0.37 14.95
N SER A 7 6.48 0.84 15.16
CA SER A 7 6.17 1.97 14.30
C SER A 7 7.47 2.70 13.99
N PHE A 8 7.58 3.18 12.77
CA PHE A 8 8.73 3.94 12.32
C PHE A 8 8.28 5.32 11.88
N ILE A 9 8.95 6.36 12.35
CA ILE A 9 8.68 7.75 12.00
C ILE A 9 9.93 8.31 11.33
N LEU A 10 9.73 8.99 10.21
CA LEU A 10 10.72 9.76 9.50
C LEU A 10 10.18 11.18 9.32
N ALA A 11 10.99 12.19 9.61
CA ALA A 11 10.72 13.58 9.28
C ALA A 11 11.97 14.17 8.61
N GLN A 12 11.81 14.74 7.41
CA GLN A 12 12.97 15.17 6.62
C GLN A 12 12.68 16.37 5.72
N ASP A 13 13.68 17.23 5.54
CA ASP A 13 13.66 18.38 4.63
C ASP A 13 14.04 17.94 3.20
N ILE A 14 13.35 18.50 2.20
CA ILE A 14 13.52 18.08 0.80
C ILE A 14 14.76 18.68 0.14
N SER A 15 15.28 19.79 0.65
CA SER A 15 16.54 20.39 0.18
C SER A 15 17.72 19.42 0.27
N GLN A 16 17.63 18.39 1.11
CA GLN A 16 18.64 17.34 1.24
C GLN A 16 18.70 16.39 0.04
N PHE A 17 17.78 16.50 -0.93
CA PHE A 17 17.56 15.51 -1.98
C PHE A 17 17.70 16.04 -3.42
N ALA A 18 18.40 17.16 -3.62
CA ALA A 18 18.51 17.83 -4.92
C ALA A 18 18.96 16.92 -6.09
N ASN A 19 19.64 15.79 -5.82
CA ASN A 19 20.13 14.83 -6.81
C ASN A 19 19.37 13.48 -6.82
N ILE A 20 18.21 13.38 -6.18
CA ILE A 20 17.48 12.11 -5.98
C ILE A 20 16.18 12.09 -6.79
N GLN A 21 15.86 10.97 -7.45
CA GLN A 21 14.64 10.81 -8.25
C GLN A 21 13.42 10.39 -7.42
N ARG A 22 13.63 9.62 -6.34
CA ARG A 22 12.58 9.21 -5.40
C ARG A 22 13.08 9.21 -3.97
N VAL A 23 12.24 9.68 -3.05
CA VAL A 23 12.58 9.81 -1.62
C VAL A 23 11.46 9.33 -0.73
N GLY A 24 11.77 8.71 0.39
CA GLY A 24 10.74 8.31 1.36
C GLY A 24 11.25 7.38 2.44
N ALA A 25 10.42 6.43 2.85
CA ALA A 25 10.68 5.55 3.98
C ALA A 25 10.44 4.09 3.61
N THR A 26 11.21 3.20 4.25
CA THR A 26 11.00 1.75 4.21
C THR A 26 10.95 1.20 5.61
N PHE A 27 10.26 0.08 5.77
CA PHE A 27 10.20 -0.68 6.99
C PHE A 27 10.31 -2.17 6.70
N THR A 28 11.17 -2.85 7.46
CA THR A 28 11.31 -4.30 7.46
C THR A 28 10.98 -4.85 8.84
N ARG A 29 9.92 -5.67 8.91
CA ARG A 29 9.49 -6.32 10.16
C ARG A 29 10.63 -7.08 10.84
N GLY A 30 10.75 -6.85 12.15
CA GLY A 30 11.79 -7.47 12.97
C GLY A 30 13.18 -6.83 12.83
N ILE A 31 13.35 -5.84 11.94
CA ILE A 31 14.60 -5.08 11.77
C ILE A 31 14.36 -3.61 12.17
N GLY A 32 13.37 -2.94 11.57
CA GLY A 32 13.09 -1.52 11.79
C GLY A 32 12.84 -0.78 10.48
N GLY A 33 12.86 0.56 10.54
CA GLY A 33 12.69 1.40 9.35
C GLY A 33 13.89 2.29 9.07
N ALA A 34 13.93 2.81 7.85
CA ALA A 34 14.97 3.70 7.35
C ALA A 34 14.42 4.68 6.32
N GLY A 35 15.06 5.85 6.19
CA GLY A 35 14.86 6.73 5.03
C GLY A 35 15.51 6.14 3.79
N VAL A 36 14.87 6.33 2.64
CA VAL A 36 15.33 5.84 1.34
C VAL A 36 15.40 7.01 0.38
N GLY A 37 16.53 7.13 -0.34
CA GLY A 37 16.68 7.97 -1.51
C GLY A 37 17.20 7.13 -2.67
N ILE A 38 16.63 7.29 -3.86
CA ILE A 38 17.03 6.57 -5.08
C ILE A 38 17.80 7.51 -6.01
N PRO A 39 19.15 7.40 -6.08
CA PRO A 39 19.95 8.11 -7.06
C PRO A 39 19.72 7.49 -8.44
N ASN A 40 19.44 8.32 -9.45
CA ASN A 40 19.39 7.90 -10.87
C ASN A 40 18.37 6.79 -11.22
N GLY A 41 17.33 6.58 -10.41
CA GLY A 41 16.19 5.72 -10.76
C GLY A 41 16.40 4.23 -10.61
N THR A 42 17.54 3.76 -10.08
CA THR A 42 17.72 2.34 -9.76
C THR A 42 17.06 2.02 -8.43
N ASP A 43 15.95 1.28 -8.44
CA ASP A 43 15.20 0.88 -7.24
C ASP A 43 16.10 0.05 -6.30
N THR A 44 16.69 0.68 -5.30
CA THR A 44 17.46 0.02 -4.22
C THR A 44 16.59 -0.30 -3.02
N LEU A 45 15.26 -0.34 -3.20
CA LEU A 45 14.37 -0.73 -2.12
C LEU A 45 14.69 -2.17 -1.72
N SER A 46 15.04 -2.35 -0.45
CA SER A 46 15.44 -3.66 0.06
C SER A 46 14.41 -4.73 -0.32
N SER A 47 14.89 -5.86 -0.86
CA SER A 47 14.03 -6.98 -1.23
C SER A 47 13.31 -7.58 -0.02
N ASN A 48 13.73 -7.27 1.21
CA ASN A 48 13.07 -7.72 2.43
C ASN A 48 12.07 -6.70 3.02
N ALA A 49 11.90 -5.54 2.39
CA ALA A 49 10.98 -4.50 2.87
C ALA A 49 9.56 -5.05 2.98
N THR A 50 8.95 -4.89 4.16
CA THR A 50 7.55 -5.25 4.41
C THR A 50 6.59 -4.13 4.04
N ALA A 51 7.04 -2.89 4.14
CA ALA A 51 6.30 -1.72 3.71
C ALA A 51 7.28 -0.64 3.24
N ALA A 52 6.90 0.13 2.23
CA ALA A 52 7.66 1.32 1.83
C ALA A 52 6.76 2.33 1.12
N ALA A 53 7.15 3.59 1.20
CA ALA A 53 6.55 4.67 0.44
C ALA A 53 7.64 5.61 -0.09
N LEU A 54 7.54 5.96 -1.36
CA LEU A 54 8.52 6.76 -2.07
C LEU A 54 7.80 7.84 -2.88
N PHE A 55 8.07 9.10 -2.58
CA PHE A 55 7.61 10.22 -3.38
C PHE A 55 8.38 10.32 -4.69
N GLU A 56 7.69 10.69 -5.77
CA GLU A 56 8.32 11.08 -7.02
C GLU A 56 8.90 12.50 -6.87
N SER A 57 10.20 12.67 -7.12
CA SER A 57 10.90 13.95 -6.89
C SER A 57 10.28 15.11 -7.66
N LYS A 58 9.80 14.86 -8.89
CA LYS A 58 9.13 15.88 -9.71
C LYS A 58 7.86 16.44 -9.05
N SER A 59 7.19 15.63 -8.24
CA SER A 59 5.97 16.04 -7.53
C SER A 59 6.25 16.80 -6.22
N LEU A 60 7.52 16.93 -5.83
CA LEU A 60 7.96 17.55 -4.59
C LEU A 60 8.42 19.02 -4.72
N SER A 61 8.29 19.65 -5.89
CA SER A 61 8.80 21.01 -6.14
C SER A 61 8.35 22.07 -5.11
N ASP A 62 7.13 21.93 -4.61
CA ASP A 62 6.50 22.89 -3.69
C ASP A 62 6.50 22.40 -2.24
N VAL A 63 7.14 21.26 -1.98
CA VAL A 63 7.18 20.61 -0.67
C VAL A 63 8.49 21.01 0.02
N LYS A 64 8.38 21.49 1.26
CA LYS A 64 9.51 21.88 2.09
C LYS A 64 10.11 20.68 2.81
N SER A 65 9.24 19.91 3.44
CA SER A 65 9.59 18.76 4.25
C SER A 65 8.45 17.75 4.17
N PHE A 66 8.73 16.52 4.59
CA PHE A 66 7.69 15.51 4.74
C PHE A 66 7.88 14.75 6.03
N SER A 67 6.77 14.21 6.53
CA SER A 67 6.76 13.21 7.58
C SER A 67 6.12 11.92 7.06
N MET A 68 6.72 10.78 7.39
CA MET A 68 6.16 9.47 7.15
C MET A 68 6.09 8.69 8.45
N LEU A 69 4.97 8.02 8.69
CA LEU A 69 4.79 7.06 9.78
C LEU A 69 4.40 5.72 9.16
N ILE A 70 5.16 4.67 9.46
CA ILE A 70 4.81 3.30 9.09
C ILE A 70 4.42 2.55 10.35
N ILE A 71 3.18 2.06 10.41
CA ILE A 71 2.64 1.30 11.53
C ILE A 71 2.65 -0.18 11.15
N ASP A 72 3.53 -0.95 11.78
CA ASP A 72 3.58 -2.39 11.62
C ASP A 72 2.57 -3.09 12.54
N SER A 73 1.92 -4.15 12.02
CA SER A 73 0.83 -4.87 12.69
C SER A 73 -0.30 -3.96 13.20
N PRO A 74 -1.03 -3.29 12.29
CA PRO A 74 -2.11 -2.34 12.60
C PRO A 74 -3.41 -3.03 13.09
N ASP A 75 -3.31 -3.94 14.07
CA ASP A 75 -4.43 -4.77 14.56
C ASP A 75 -5.65 -3.91 14.95
N THR A 76 -5.39 -2.78 15.63
CA THR A 76 -6.42 -1.84 16.10
C THR A 76 -7.20 -1.19 14.94
N TYR A 77 -6.61 -1.14 13.75
CA TYR A 77 -7.20 -0.52 12.56
C TYR A 77 -7.78 -1.56 11.58
N ARG A 78 -7.74 -2.85 11.92
CA ARG A 78 -8.14 -3.93 11.01
C ARG A 78 -9.59 -3.79 10.51
N ASN A 79 -10.48 -3.35 11.39
CA ASN A 79 -11.91 -3.24 11.15
C ASN A 79 -12.39 -1.77 11.14
N ILE A 80 -11.49 -0.83 10.86
CA ILE A 80 -11.83 0.61 10.89
C ILE A 80 -12.83 0.98 9.78
N ASP A 81 -12.88 0.21 8.69
CA ASP A 81 -13.90 0.34 7.64
C ASP A 81 -14.94 -0.77 7.78
N ASN A 82 -16.09 -0.40 8.32
CA ASN A 82 -17.22 -1.34 8.47
C ASN A 82 -18.21 -1.25 7.30
N SER A 83 -18.01 -0.30 6.38
CA SER A 83 -18.96 0.04 5.31
C SER A 83 -18.70 -0.74 4.02
N THR A 84 -17.43 -0.88 3.63
CA THR A 84 -17.05 -1.53 2.36
C THR A 84 -16.76 -3.03 2.52
N LYS A 85 -16.79 -3.53 3.76
CA LYS A 85 -16.37 -4.91 4.13
C LYS A 85 -14.93 -5.24 3.71
N ARG A 86 -14.10 -4.21 3.51
CA ARG A 86 -12.68 -4.37 3.21
C ARG A 86 -11.91 -4.65 4.48
N ASN A 87 -10.93 -5.54 4.36
CA ASN A 87 -10.09 -5.94 5.47
C ASN A 87 -8.66 -5.51 5.21
N LEU A 88 -8.04 -4.90 6.21
CA LEU A 88 -6.63 -4.54 6.18
C LEU A 88 -5.75 -5.80 6.05
N VAL A 89 -4.70 -5.75 5.23
CA VAL A 89 -3.75 -6.87 5.03
C VAL A 89 -2.27 -6.49 5.14
N SER A 90 -1.94 -5.21 5.15
CA SER A 90 -0.55 -4.73 5.22
C SER A 90 -0.28 -3.87 6.46
N SER A 91 0.96 -3.41 6.62
CA SER A 91 1.26 -2.22 7.42
C SER A 91 0.48 -1.01 6.91
N VAL A 92 0.24 -0.03 7.79
CA VAL A 92 -0.37 1.26 7.43
C VAL A 92 0.74 2.29 7.25
N ILE A 93 0.67 3.07 6.17
CA ILE A 93 1.61 4.15 5.89
C ILE A 93 0.87 5.48 5.94
N VAL A 94 1.30 6.39 6.81
CA VAL A 94 0.85 7.77 6.84
C VAL A 94 1.92 8.64 6.21
N ALA A 95 1.56 9.41 5.19
CA ALA A 95 2.44 10.34 4.51
C ALA A 95 1.86 11.76 4.60
N SER A 96 2.62 12.68 5.19
CA SER A 96 2.21 14.06 5.46
C SER A 96 3.28 15.05 4.97
N PRO A 97 3.17 15.55 3.74
CA PRO A 97 4.04 16.59 3.22
C PRO A 97 3.68 17.96 3.79
N GLN A 98 4.68 18.77 4.10
CA GLN A 98 4.54 20.18 4.45
C GLN A 98 4.98 21.03 3.26
N ARG A 99 4.07 21.84 2.73
CA ARG A 99 4.31 22.68 1.56
C ARG A 99 4.77 24.09 1.93
N ASN A 100 5.54 24.71 1.05
CA ASN A 100 5.94 26.12 1.16
C ASN A 100 4.76 27.07 0.90
N ILE A 101 3.86 26.68 -0.01
CA ILE A 101 2.70 27.45 -0.45
C ILE A 101 1.48 26.52 -0.46
N ALA A 102 0.28 27.06 -0.28
CA ALA A 102 -0.97 26.34 -0.52
C ALA A 102 -1.11 26.02 -2.02
N SER A 103 -0.43 24.96 -2.45
CA SER A 103 -0.43 24.43 -3.80
C SER A 103 -1.30 23.18 -3.85
N SER A 104 -2.14 23.07 -4.88
CA SER A 104 -2.98 21.90 -5.17
C SER A 104 -2.29 20.87 -6.06
N ASN A 105 -0.99 21.01 -6.31
CA ASN A 105 -0.24 20.08 -7.15
C ASN A 105 -0.29 18.66 -6.56
N ALA A 106 -0.70 17.70 -7.38
CA ALA A 106 -0.71 16.29 -7.00
C ALA A 106 0.69 15.84 -6.55
N ILE A 107 0.75 15.09 -5.46
CA ILE A 107 1.99 14.43 -5.01
C ILE A 107 1.87 12.96 -5.37
N ASN A 108 2.76 12.49 -6.22
CA ASN A 108 2.80 11.10 -6.60
C ASN A 108 3.63 10.32 -5.58
N ILE A 109 3.04 9.26 -5.03
CA ILE A 109 3.66 8.38 -4.06
C ILE A 109 3.55 6.93 -4.56
N ALA A 110 4.70 6.28 -4.69
CA ALA A 110 4.79 4.85 -4.92
C ALA A 110 4.73 4.13 -3.57
N LEU A 111 3.88 3.12 -3.47
CA LEU A 111 3.62 2.36 -2.25
C LEU A 111 3.93 0.88 -2.50
N TYR A 112 4.53 0.27 -1.49
CA TYR A 112 4.96 -1.13 -1.53
C TYR A 112 4.48 -1.82 -0.25
N PHE A 113 3.76 -2.93 -0.41
CA PHE A 113 3.14 -3.63 0.71
C PHE A 113 3.34 -5.14 0.59
N ARG A 114 3.83 -5.76 1.66
CA ARG A 114 3.69 -7.20 1.87
C ARG A 114 2.43 -7.50 2.63
N VAL A 115 1.79 -8.62 2.29
CA VAL A 115 0.70 -9.16 3.12
C VAL A 115 1.31 -9.61 4.45
N LEU A 116 0.69 -9.20 5.55
CA LEU A 116 1.16 -9.56 6.88
C LEU A 116 0.76 -11.00 7.20
N PRO A 117 1.68 -11.81 7.75
CA PRO A 117 1.36 -13.11 8.34
C PRO A 117 0.16 -13.05 9.28
N GLY A 118 -0.84 -13.88 9.03
CA GLY A 118 -2.10 -13.97 9.78
C GLY A 118 -3.20 -13.01 9.29
N PHE A 119 -2.92 -12.17 8.30
CA PHE A 119 -3.89 -11.27 7.68
C PHE A 119 -4.38 -11.79 6.32
N GLU A 120 -3.75 -12.84 5.79
CA GLU A 120 -4.09 -13.44 4.50
C GLU A 120 -5.57 -13.87 4.46
N PRO A 121 -6.26 -13.62 3.33
CA PRO A 121 -7.60 -14.12 3.13
C PRO A 121 -7.60 -15.64 3.04
N LYS A 122 -8.59 -16.28 3.69
CA LYS A 122 -8.83 -17.74 3.57
C LYS A 122 -9.70 -18.12 2.36
N VAL A 123 -10.04 -17.13 1.54
CA VAL A 123 -10.91 -17.23 0.37
C VAL A 123 -10.25 -16.48 -0.79
N PRO A 124 -10.63 -16.75 -2.04
CA PRO A 124 -10.22 -15.92 -3.17
C PRO A 124 -10.54 -14.44 -2.90
N ALA A 125 -9.57 -13.57 -3.16
CA ALA A 125 -9.62 -12.18 -2.76
C ALA A 125 -9.07 -11.28 -3.85
N ASP A 126 -9.67 -10.11 -3.98
CA ASP A 126 -9.12 -9.00 -4.75
C ASP A 126 -8.42 -8.05 -3.77
N TYR A 127 -7.25 -7.55 -4.17
CA TYR A 127 -6.45 -6.62 -3.39
C TYR A 127 -6.56 -5.21 -3.96
N PHE A 128 -6.54 -4.23 -3.06
CA PHE A 128 -6.70 -2.82 -3.39
C PHE A 128 -5.68 -2.00 -2.63
N CYS A 129 -4.98 -1.12 -3.35
CA CYS A 129 -4.30 -0.02 -2.70
C CYS A 129 -5.33 1.05 -2.40
N SER A 130 -5.47 1.38 -1.13
CA SER A 130 -6.50 2.30 -0.66
C SER A 130 -5.91 3.32 0.28
N PHE A 131 -6.54 4.49 0.29
CA PHE A 131 -6.37 5.46 1.34
C PHE A 131 -7.57 5.47 2.29
N TYR A 132 -7.36 5.85 3.54
CA TYR A 132 -8.45 6.03 4.49
C TYR A 132 -9.07 7.42 4.29
N ASP A 133 -10.29 7.46 3.75
CA ASP A 133 -11.07 8.68 3.57
C ASP A 133 -11.80 9.00 4.87
N THR A 134 -11.40 10.08 5.54
CA THR A 134 -12.00 10.49 6.82
C THR A 134 -13.40 11.07 6.66
N ASN A 135 -13.81 11.47 5.45
CA ASN A 135 -15.16 11.99 5.21
C ASN A 135 -16.18 10.87 5.16
N THR A 136 -15.82 9.76 4.51
CA THR A 136 -16.67 8.55 4.39
C THR A 136 -16.36 7.49 5.44
N GLN A 137 -15.26 7.66 6.19
CA GLN A 137 -14.74 6.73 7.19
C GLN A 137 -14.45 5.34 6.59
N ALA A 138 -13.97 5.31 5.34
CA ALA A 138 -13.82 4.10 4.55
C ALA A 138 -12.50 4.08 3.77
N TRP A 139 -12.04 2.87 3.43
CA TRP A 139 -10.95 2.68 2.49
C TRP A 139 -11.42 2.99 1.08
N ASN A 140 -10.71 3.86 0.37
CA ASN A 140 -11.06 4.35 -0.95
C ASN A 140 -9.86 4.23 -1.91
N GLU A 141 -10.09 3.85 -3.16
CA GLU A 141 -9.04 3.72 -4.19
C GLU A 141 -8.90 4.95 -5.08
N SER A 142 -9.72 5.99 -4.91
CA SER A 142 -9.72 7.17 -5.77
C SER A 142 -8.35 7.83 -5.79
N GLY A 143 -7.78 7.95 -7.00
CA GLY A 143 -6.43 8.50 -7.17
C GLY A 143 -5.30 7.53 -6.83
N CYS A 144 -5.58 6.23 -6.64
CA CYS A 144 -4.60 5.15 -6.54
C CYS A 144 -4.74 4.18 -7.72
N THR A 145 -3.62 3.62 -8.18
CA THR A 145 -3.62 2.56 -9.19
C THR A 145 -4.01 1.23 -8.56
N HIS A 146 -4.54 0.31 -9.38
CA HIS A 146 -4.71 -1.08 -8.96
C HIS A 146 -3.34 -1.67 -8.59
N PRO A 147 -3.25 -2.49 -7.51
CA PRO A 147 -1.97 -3.04 -7.09
C PRO A 147 -1.47 -4.10 -8.06
N THR A 148 -0.19 -4.03 -8.40
CA THR A 148 0.52 -5.05 -9.18
C THR A 148 1.31 -5.93 -8.21
N TYR A 149 1.10 -7.24 -8.26
CA TYR A 149 1.87 -8.18 -7.45
C TYR A 149 3.22 -8.51 -8.11
N ASN A 150 4.30 -8.31 -7.37
CA ASN A 150 5.65 -8.64 -7.78
C ASN A 150 6.09 -9.95 -7.12
N GLU A 151 6.01 -11.06 -7.85
CA GLU A 151 6.29 -12.41 -7.33
C GLU A 151 7.73 -12.55 -6.83
N SER A 152 8.70 -11.96 -7.53
CA SER A 152 10.12 -12.01 -7.16
C SER A 152 10.43 -11.33 -5.83
N LEU A 153 9.60 -10.36 -5.44
CA LEU A 153 9.76 -9.59 -4.20
C LEU A 153 8.65 -9.87 -3.18
N ASP A 154 7.70 -10.76 -3.48
CA ASP A 154 6.56 -11.11 -2.64
C ASP A 154 5.87 -9.86 -2.05
N ARG A 155 5.48 -8.92 -2.92
CA ARG A 155 4.87 -7.65 -2.50
C ARG A 155 3.97 -7.05 -3.57
N TYR A 156 3.00 -6.25 -3.14
CA TYR A 156 2.15 -5.44 -3.99
C TYR A 156 2.73 -4.03 -4.16
N GLU A 157 2.64 -3.51 -5.38
CA GLU A 157 3.15 -2.21 -5.76
C GLU A 157 2.05 -1.38 -6.42
N CYS A 158 1.93 -0.11 -6.04
CA CYS A 158 0.93 0.81 -6.59
C CYS A 158 1.39 2.26 -6.48
N ASN A 159 0.73 3.15 -7.20
CA ASN A 159 0.99 4.59 -7.13
C ASN A 159 -0.30 5.33 -6.75
N CYS A 160 -0.19 6.35 -5.90
CA CYS A 160 -1.28 7.26 -5.60
C CYS A 160 -0.89 8.71 -5.92
N SER A 161 -1.84 9.55 -6.30
CA SER A 161 -1.65 10.96 -6.68
C SER A 161 -1.90 11.97 -5.56
N HIS A 162 -1.96 11.49 -4.31
CA HIS A 162 -2.20 12.29 -3.12
C HIS A 162 -1.44 11.70 -1.93
N THR A 163 -1.51 12.36 -0.77
CA THR A 163 -0.82 11.97 0.46
C THR A 163 -1.78 11.97 1.63
N THR A 164 -1.85 10.87 2.36
CA THR A 164 -2.76 10.67 3.49
C THR A 164 -2.31 9.39 4.24
N THR A 165 -3.25 8.59 4.74
CA THR A 165 -3.07 7.27 5.30
C THR A 165 -3.40 6.20 4.26
N PHE A 166 -2.46 5.32 3.96
CA PHE A 166 -2.54 4.26 2.95
C PHE A 166 -2.40 2.88 3.55
N ALA A 167 -3.04 1.91 2.90
CA ALA A 167 -2.81 0.50 3.13
C ALA A 167 -3.17 -0.35 1.91
N LEU A 168 -2.70 -1.59 1.92
CA LEU A 168 -3.28 -2.66 1.14
C LEU A 168 -4.46 -3.25 1.91
N VAL A 169 -5.60 -3.33 1.25
CA VAL A 169 -6.82 -3.96 1.76
C VAL A 169 -7.29 -5.03 0.79
N TRP A 170 -8.14 -5.92 1.25
CA TRP A 170 -8.77 -6.93 0.40
C TRP A 170 -10.27 -7.03 0.62
N SER A 171 -10.98 -7.53 -0.39
CA SER A 171 -12.37 -7.98 -0.29
C SER A 171 -12.54 -9.35 -0.95
N PRO A 172 -13.54 -10.14 -0.53
CA PRO A 172 -13.82 -11.43 -1.17
C PRO A 172 -14.08 -11.23 -2.67
N LYS A 173 -13.40 -12.01 -3.48
CA LYS A 173 -13.60 -11.98 -4.93
C LYS A 173 -15.01 -12.46 -5.23
N VAL A 174 -15.76 -11.67 -6.01
CA VAL A 174 -17.09 -12.09 -6.47
C VAL A 174 -16.89 -12.99 -7.69
N CYS A 175 -17.14 -14.27 -7.50
CA CYS A 175 -16.89 -15.27 -8.53
C CYS A 175 -18.21 -15.65 -9.19
N GLN A 176 -18.31 -15.37 -10.49
CA GLN A 176 -19.48 -15.66 -11.29
C GLN A 176 -19.08 -16.57 -12.45
N CYS A 177 -19.84 -17.64 -12.63
CA CYS A 177 -19.74 -18.51 -13.80
C CYS A 177 -20.99 -18.37 -14.66
N SER A 178 -20.86 -18.70 -15.94
CA SER A 178 -22.03 -18.81 -16.82
C SER A 178 -22.92 -19.97 -16.38
N SER A 179 -24.19 -19.98 -16.82
CA SER A 179 -25.18 -21.01 -16.45
C SER A 179 -24.77 -22.44 -16.87
N SER A 180 -23.87 -22.57 -17.86
CA SER A 180 -23.29 -23.83 -18.36
C SER A 180 -22.06 -24.32 -17.58
N GLU A 181 -21.64 -23.61 -16.53
CA GLU A 181 -20.40 -23.89 -15.81
C GLU A 181 -20.64 -24.18 -14.32
N VAL A 182 -19.68 -24.87 -13.70
CA VAL A 182 -19.60 -25.08 -12.25
C VAL A 182 -18.48 -24.20 -11.70
N LEU A 183 -18.79 -23.44 -10.66
CA LEU A 183 -17.84 -22.62 -9.93
C LEU A 183 -17.05 -23.47 -8.94
N LEU A 184 -15.73 -23.52 -9.11
CA LEU A 184 -14.82 -24.17 -8.17
C LEU A 184 -14.43 -23.21 -7.02
N PRO A 185 -13.98 -23.75 -5.86
CA PRO A 185 -13.60 -22.94 -4.69
C PRO A 185 -12.49 -21.90 -4.93
N ASN A 186 -11.69 -22.06 -5.99
CA ASN A 186 -10.64 -21.14 -6.41
C ASN A 186 -11.11 -20.11 -7.45
N CYS A 187 -12.43 -19.97 -7.64
CA CYS A 187 -13.02 -19.07 -8.63
C CYS A 187 -12.66 -19.39 -10.09
N THR A 188 -12.44 -20.67 -10.38
CA THR A 188 -12.38 -21.16 -11.76
C THR A 188 -13.72 -21.75 -12.17
N CYS A 189 -14.13 -21.45 -13.40
CA CYS A 189 -15.33 -21.99 -14.00
C CYS A 189 -14.93 -23.19 -14.88
N VAL A 190 -15.60 -24.31 -14.69
CA VAL A 190 -15.45 -25.49 -15.53
C VAL A 190 -16.77 -25.83 -16.19
N THR A 191 -16.74 -26.16 -17.48
CA THR A 191 -17.94 -26.56 -18.21
C THR A 191 -18.60 -27.75 -17.54
N LYS A 192 -19.93 -27.67 -17.36
CA LYS A 192 -20.72 -28.80 -16.86
C LYS A 192 -20.49 -29.98 -17.80
N PRO A 193 -20.23 -31.19 -17.27
CA PRO A 193 -20.17 -32.37 -18.12
C PRO A 193 -21.51 -32.53 -18.85
N ASN A 194 -21.46 -32.66 -20.18
CA ASN A 194 -22.64 -32.93 -20.99
C ASN A 194 -23.17 -34.33 -20.64
N GLY A 195 -24.20 -34.38 -19.80
CA GLY A 195 -24.98 -35.59 -19.53
C GLY A 195 -24.89 -36.10 -18.09
N GLN A 196 -25.92 -35.78 -17.30
CA GLN A 196 -26.69 -36.71 -16.47
C GLN A 196 -28.11 -36.15 -16.31
#